data_AF-A0A7C6CCG8-F1
#
_entry.id   AF-A0A7C6CCG8-F1
#
_cell.length_a   1.000
_cell.length_b   1.000
_cell.length_c   1.000
_cell.angle_alpha   90.00
_cell.angle_beta   90.00
_cell.angle_gamma   90.00
#
_symmetry.space_group_name_H-M   'P 1'
#
loop_
_entity.id
_entity.type
_entity.pdbx_description
1 polymer ?
#
loop_
_entity_poly.entity_id
_entity_poly.type
_entity_poly.pdbx_seq_one_letter_code
_entity_poly.pdbx_strand_id
1 'polypeptide(L)'
;MNDKYILCICEGNFEITIMEMLLERHLLPFEKEHLVEEKFIKRGSVANISRNYLNRKFDKPVYILRIIDSKAKNLNYLKNI
;
A
#
# COMPACT_ATOMS: atom_id res chain seq x y z
N MET A 1 -7.41 8.52 13.31
CA MET A 1 -7.32 7.77 12.02
C MET A 1 -7.85 6.34 12.17
N ASN A 2 -8.79 6.08 13.08
CA ASN A 2 -9.09 4.72 13.57
C ASN A 2 -10.14 3.95 12.74
N ASP A 3 -10.62 4.55 11.64
CA ASP A 3 -11.70 3.98 10.81
C ASP A 3 -11.32 3.82 9.33
N LYS A 4 -10.17 3.20 9.05
CA LYS A 4 -9.79 2.89 7.68
C LYS A 4 -8.85 1.69 7.58
N TYR A 5 -8.91 1.05 6.43
CA TYR A 5 -7.91 0.09 5.99
C TYR A 5 -6.90 0.76 5.05
N ILE A 6 -5.67 0.29 5.07
CA ILE A 6 -4.58 0.78 4.22
C ILE A 6 -4.04 -0.40 3.41
N LEU A 7 -4.22 -0.34 2.11
CA LEU A 7 -3.54 -1.23 1.18
C LEU A 7 -2.28 -0.52 0.67
N CYS A 8 -1.15 -0.77 1.33
CA CYS A 8 0.13 -0.17 0.96
C CYS A 8 0.92 -1.09 0.03
N ILE A 9 1.05 -0.70 -1.24
CA ILE A 9 1.67 -1.46 -2.32
C ILE A 9 3.07 -0.91 -2.60
N CYS A 10 4.09 -1.73 -2.40
CA CYS A 10 5.49 -1.38 -2.62
C CYS A 10 6.00 -1.99 -3.94
N GLU A 11 6.74 -1.21 -4.74
CA GLU A 11 7.27 -1.66 -6.04
C GLU A 11 8.23 -2.86 -5.88
N GLY A 12 9.09 -2.85 -4.87
CA GLY A 12 10.08 -3.88 -4.62
C GLY A 12 10.27 -4.23 -3.14
N ASN A 13 11.24 -5.10 -2.87
CA ASN A 13 11.56 -5.54 -1.51
C ASN A 13 12.24 -4.42 -0.70
N PHE A 14 12.97 -3.53 -1.36
CA PHE A 14 13.69 -2.45 -0.69
C PHE A 14 12.72 -1.46 -0.04
N GLU A 15 11.68 -1.06 -0.77
CA GLU A 15 10.61 -0.22 -0.24
C GLU A 15 9.88 -0.89 0.91
N ILE A 16 9.60 -2.21 0.82
CA ILE A 16 9.01 -2.97 1.93
C ILE A 16 9.89 -2.87 3.17
N THR A 17 11.19 -3.14 3.05
CA THR A 17 12.12 -3.07 4.20
C THR A 17 12.15 -1.68 4.83
N ILE A 18 12.16 -0.61 4.03
CA ILE A 18 12.09 0.76 4.56
C ILE A 18 10.76 0.99 5.28
N MET A 19 9.65 0.57 4.68
CA MET A 19 8.33 0.77 5.26
C MET A 19 8.14 0.01 6.58
N GLU A 20 8.63 -1.23 6.67
CA GLU A 20 8.68 -1.99 7.94
C GLU A 20 9.53 -1.24 8.98
N MET A 21 10.71 -0.77 8.62
CA MET A 21 11.60 0.00 9.50
C MET A 21 10.95 1.29 10.04
N LEU A 22 10.17 1.97 9.21
CA LEU A 22 9.42 3.19 9.58
C LEU A 22 8.20 2.85 10.46
N LEU A 23 7.51 1.75 10.17
CA LEU A 23 6.38 1.26 10.95
C LEU A 23 6.82 0.90 12.37
N GLU A 24 7.90 0.14 12.50
CA GLU A 24 8.48 -0.25 13.80
C GLU A 24 8.90 0.96 14.66
N ARG A 25 9.26 2.07 14.02
CA ARG A 25 9.66 3.32 14.71
C ARG A 25 8.51 4.28 14.94
N HIS A 26 7.27 3.90 14.61
CA HIS A 26 6.10 4.77 14.66
C HIS A 26 6.28 6.09 13.88
N LEU A 27 6.98 6.02 12.74
CA LEU A 27 7.25 7.17 11.85
C LEU A 27 6.25 7.28 10.70
N LEU A 28 5.30 6.36 10.61
CA LEU A 28 4.20 6.39 9.64
C LEU A 28 2.96 7.00 10.30
N PRO A 29 2.07 7.65 9.53
CA PRO A 29 0.84 8.21 10.09
C PRO A 29 -0.20 7.12 10.42
N PHE A 30 0.17 5.85 10.39
CA PHE A 30 -0.68 4.69 10.63
C PHE A 30 0.11 3.55 11.29
N GLU A 31 -0.61 2.74 12.06
CA GLU A 31 -0.10 1.53 12.71
C GLU A 31 -0.39 0.26 11.90
N LYS A 32 0.24 -0.85 12.30
CA LYS A 32 0.20 -2.14 11.60
C LYS A 32 -1.21 -2.68 11.41
N GLU A 33 -2.08 -2.48 12.39
CA GLU A 33 -3.47 -2.96 12.41
C GLU A 33 -4.34 -2.25 11.37
N HIS A 34 -3.90 -1.08 10.89
CA HIS A 34 -4.57 -0.40 9.79
C HIS A 34 -4.23 -1.03 8.43
N LEU A 35 -3.13 -1.78 8.32
CA LEU A 35 -2.76 -2.43 7.06
C LEU A 35 -3.68 -3.59 6.74
N VAL A 36 -4.02 -3.72 5.46
CA VAL A 36 -4.71 -4.89 4.94
C VAL A 36 -3.83 -6.12 5.16
N GLU A 37 -4.34 -7.10 5.92
CA GLU A 37 -3.59 -8.29 6.35
C GLU A 37 -2.31 -7.97 7.15
N GLU A 38 -2.27 -6.80 7.81
CA GLU A 38 -1.18 -6.37 8.69
C GLU A 38 0.21 -6.38 8.03
N LYS A 39 0.27 -6.17 6.70
CA LYS A 39 1.51 -6.24 5.93
C LYS A 39 1.58 -5.25 4.77
N PHE A 40 2.79 -4.92 4.35
CA PHE A 40 3.04 -4.26 3.07
C PHE A 40 2.92 -5.26 1.92
N ILE A 41 2.25 -4.87 0.84
CA ILE A 41 2.00 -5.73 -0.31
C ILE A 41 3.02 -5.42 -1.39
N LYS A 42 3.78 -6.44 -1.82
CA LYS A 42 4.63 -6.29 -3.00
C LYS A 42 3.76 -6.13 -4.26
N ARG A 43 4.17 -5.24 -5.16
CA ARG A 43 3.48 -5.01 -6.43
C ARG A 43 3.35 -6.33 -7.22
N GLY A 44 2.15 -6.53 -7.74
CA GLY A 44 1.83 -7.57 -8.71
C GLY A 44 0.99 -7.01 -9.85
N SER A 45 0.40 -7.88 -10.66
CA SER A 45 -0.57 -7.46 -11.67
C SER A 45 -1.81 -6.85 -11.01
N VAL A 46 -2.46 -5.91 -11.69
CA VAL A 46 -3.73 -5.30 -11.21
C VAL A 46 -4.78 -6.37 -10.93
N ALA A 47 -4.86 -7.39 -11.78
CA ALA A 47 -5.76 -8.53 -11.59
C ALA A 47 -5.45 -9.32 -10.30
N ASN A 48 -4.17 -9.52 -9.97
CA ASN A 48 -3.77 -10.18 -8.74
C ASN A 48 -4.12 -9.34 -7.50
N ILE A 49 -3.84 -8.05 -7.55
CA ILE A 49 -4.17 -7.14 -6.45
C ILE A 49 -5.67 -7.07 -6.22
N SER A 50 -6.45 -6.93 -7.30
CA SER A 50 -7.90 -6.88 -7.24
C SER A 50 -8.48 -8.16 -6.64
N ARG A 51 -8.10 -9.32 -7.19
CA ARG A 51 -8.62 -10.63 -6.74
C ARG A 51 -8.28 -10.92 -5.28
N ASN A 52 -7.05 -10.68 -4.86
CA ASN A 52 -6.57 -11.13 -3.55
C ASN A 52 -6.85 -10.11 -2.44
N TYR A 53 -6.91 -8.81 -2.76
CA TYR A 53 -6.95 -7.77 -1.73
C TYR A 53 -8.17 -6.86 -1.81
N LEU A 54 -8.77 -6.63 -2.98
CA LEU A 54 -9.88 -5.68 -3.14
C LEU A 54 -11.24 -6.35 -3.34
N ASN A 55 -11.29 -7.57 -3.87
CA ASN A 55 -12.53 -8.31 -4.12
C ASN A 55 -13.07 -8.97 -2.84
N ARG A 56 -13.22 -8.19 -1.78
CA ARG A 56 -13.78 -8.58 -0.49
C ARG A 56 -14.57 -7.42 0.09
N LYS A 57 -15.49 -7.72 1.02
CA LYS A 57 -16.23 -6.71 1.73
C LYS A 57 -15.31 -6.03 2.76
N PHE A 58 -15.34 -4.71 2.80
CA PHE A 58 -14.71 -3.91 3.83
C PHE A 58 -15.79 -3.14 4.58
N ASP A 59 -15.75 -3.17 5.90
CA ASP A 59 -16.69 -2.43 6.74
C ASP A 59 -16.32 -0.94 6.86
N LYS A 60 -15.12 -0.58 6.39
CA LYS A 60 -14.54 0.76 6.44
C LYS A 60 -13.87 1.10 5.10
N PRO A 61 -13.68 2.38 4.76
CA PRO A 61 -12.98 2.76 3.54
C PRO A 61 -11.55 2.19 3.47
N VAL A 62 -11.15 1.79 2.27
CA VAL A 62 -9.78 1.33 1.98
C VAL A 62 -9.02 2.43 1.27
N TYR A 63 -7.89 2.84 1.83
CA TYR A 63 -6.95 3.77 1.23
C TYR A 63 -5.84 2.99 0.57
N ILE A 64 -5.62 3.25 -0.73
CA ILE A 64 -4.56 2.61 -1.49
C ILE A 64 -3.36 3.55 -1.53
N LEU A 65 -2.24 3.13 -0.94
CA LEU A 65 -0.98 3.85 -0.99
C LEU A 65 -0.02 3.07 -1.89
N ARG A 66 0.64 3.74 -2.83
CA ARG A 66 1.65 3.09 -3.69
C ARG A 66 3.00 3.74 -3.47
N ILE A 67 3.96 2.95 -3.01
CA ILE A 67 5.36 3.34 -2.85
C ILE A 67 6.10 2.94 -4.14
N ILE A 68 6.61 3.94 -4.86
CA ILE A 68 7.20 3.78 -6.18
C ILE A 68 8.70 4.05 -6.06
N ASP A 69 9.52 3.17 -6.66
CA ASP A 69 10.95 3.44 -6.84
C ASP A 69 11.12 4.71 -7.67
N SER A 70 11.83 5.70 -7.12
CA SER A 70 12.04 7.01 -7.73
C SER A 70 13.02 6.93 -8.90
N LYS A 71 12.74 6.14 -9.93
CA LYS A 71 13.32 6.40 -11.25
C LYS A 71 12.51 7.53 -11.84
N ALA A 72 13.11 8.72 -11.87
CA ALA A 72 12.57 9.96 -12.44
C ALA A 72 12.24 9.81 -13.94
N LYS A 73 11.23 9.01 -14.27
CA LYS A 73 10.64 8.86 -15.59
C LYS A 73 9.16 9.18 -15.43
N ASN A 74 8.83 10.43 -15.75
CA ASN A 74 7.50 10.91 -16.11
C ASN A 74 6.34 10.15 -15.44
N LEU A 75 5.93 10.61 -14.26
CA LEU A 75 4.67 10.28 -13.60
C LEU A 75 3.47 10.66 -14.50
N ASN A 76 3.26 9.91 -15.58
CA ASN A 76 2.13 10.07 -16.51
C ASN A 76 0.91 9.23 -16.10
N TYR A 77 0.91 8.60 -14.93
CA TYR A 77 -0.11 7.64 -14.52
C TYR A 77 -1.39 8.26 -13.93
N LEU A 78 -1.48 9.60 -13.87
CA LEU A 78 -2.70 10.31 -13.45
C LEU A 78 -3.60 10.73 -14.62
N LYS A 79 -3.34 10.28 -15.85
CA LYS A 79 -4.11 10.71 -17.04
C LYS A 79 -5.40 9.93 -17.32
N ASN A 80 -5.71 8.88 -16.56
CA ASN A 80 -6.92 8.08 -16.77
C ASN A 80 -7.52 7.58 -15.44
N ILE A 81 -7.88 8.50 -14.55
CA ILE A 81 -8.90 8.25 -13.52
C ILE A 81 -10.10 9.13 -13.88
#